data_AF-A0A0K8PSZ6-F1
#
_entry.id   AF-A0A0K8PSZ6-F1
#
_cell.length_a   1.000
_cell.length_b   1.000
_cell.length_c   1.000
_cell.angle_alpha   90.00
_cell.angle_beta   90.00
_cell.angle_gamma   90.00
#
_symmetry.space_group_name_H-M   'P 1'
#
loop_
_entity.id
_entity.type
_entity.pdbx_description
1 polymer ?
#
loop_
_entity_poly.entity_id
_entity_poly.type
_entity_poly.pdbx_seq_one_letter_code
_entity_poly.pdbx_strand_id
1 'polypeptide(L)'
;MHLPHQRGPLHDLPDTPEAYDAVLADVTEQALARMTPEGNLEHPDCVDDIGDTSLGVTSLLALAWQRTKDPRLPEAVRRSLAFHL
;
A
#
# COMPACT_ATOMS: atom_id res chain seq x y z
N MET A 1 11.56 32.16 -6.35
CA MET A 1 10.50 31.14 -6.48
C MET A 1 10.41 30.41 -5.15
N HIS A 2 9.28 30.48 -4.43
CA HIS A 2 9.05 29.63 -3.26
C HIS A 2 8.26 28.42 -3.72
N LEU A 3 8.86 27.23 -3.60
CA LEU A 3 8.12 26.00 -3.80
C LEU A 3 7.09 25.86 -2.67
N PRO A 4 5.83 25.50 -2.97
CA PRO A 4 4.91 25.12 -1.93
C PRO A 4 5.52 23.95 -1.15
N HIS A 5 5.51 24.07 0.17
CA HIS A 5 5.87 22.99 1.08
C HIS A 5 4.68 22.72 1.98
N GLN A 6 4.53 21.47 2.39
CA GLN A 6 3.48 21.05 3.29
C GLN A 6 3.70 21.69 4.67
N ARG A 7 2.69 22.43 5.16
CA ARG A 7 2.75 23.17 6.44
C ARG A 7 2.03 22.47 7.60
N GLY A 8 1.44 21.32 7.34
CA GLY A 8 0.69 20.51 8.29
C GLY A 8 0.36 19.14 7.69
N PRO A 9 -0.19 18.21 8.46
CA PRO A 9 -0.59 16.89 7.97
C PRO A 9 -1.55 16.99 6.76
N LEU A 10 -1.42 16.09 5.79
CA LEU A 10 -2.37 15.98 4.66
C LEU A 10 -3.67 15.26 5.06
N HIS A 11 -3.71 14.69 6.27
CA HIS A 11 -4.79 13.87 6.78
C HIS A 11 -5.10 14.23 8.23
N ASP A 12 -6.33 13.99 8.65
CA ASP A 12 -6.77 14.14 10.05
C ASP A 12 -6.46 12.90 10.92
N LEU A 13 -5.58 12.00 10.45
CA LEU A 13 -5.19 10.81 11.19
C LEU A 13 -4.44 11.19 12.47
N PRO A 14 -4.80 10.63 13.63
CA PRO A 14 -4.02 10.78 14.86
C PRO A 14 -2.60 10.27 14.68
N ASP A 15 -1.62 11.01 15.22
CA ASP A 15 -0.21 10.59 15.22
C ASP A 15 0.05 9.61 16.37
N THR A 16 -0.54 8.40 16.28
CA THR A 16 -0.33 7.32 17.24
C THR A 16 -0.02 6.00 16.54
N PRO A 17 0.80 5.12 17.16
CA PRO A 17 1.10 3.80 16.61
C PRO A 17 -0.15 2.97 16.26
N GLU A 18 -1.18 3.03 17.11
CA GLU A 18 -2.42 2.27 16.94
C GLU A 18 -3.22 2.75 15.72
N ALA A 19 -3.24 4.07 15.48
CA ALA A 19 -3.90 4.64 14.32
C ALA A 19 -3.17 4.23 13.02
N TYR A 20 -1.84 4.25 13.02
CA TYR A 20 -1.05 3.78 11.89
C TYR A 20 -1.19 2.28 11.65
N ASP A 21 -1.24 1.47 12.70
CA ASP A 21 -1.45 0.02 12.59
C ASP A 21 -2.84 -0.31 12.03
N ALA A 22 -3.87 0.45 12.42
CA ALA A 22 -5.22 0.31 11.86
C ALA A 22 -5.26 0.64 10.36
N VAL A 23 -4.61 1.74 9.93
CA VAL A 23 -4.51 2.10 8.52
C VAL A 23 -3.71 1.05 7.74
N LEU A 24 -2.61 0.56 8.29
CA LEU A 24 -1.79 -0.47 7.66
C LEU A 24 -2.57 -1.77 7.47
N ALA A 25 -3.36 -2.18 8.47
CA ALA A 25 -4.21 -3.36 8.38
C ALA A 25 -5.29 -3.20 7.30
N ASP A 26 -5.98 -2.05 7.25
CA ASP A 26 -7.00 -1.77 6.24
C ASP A 26 -6.43 -1.76 4.81
N VAL A 27 -5.33 -1.03 4.60
CA VAL A 27 -4.63 -1.03 3.30
C VAL A 27 -4.19 -2.43 2.89
N THR A 28 -3.72 -3.24 3.85
CA THR A 28 -3.32 -4.63 3.59
C THR A 28 -4.48 -5.47 3.08
N GLU A 29 -5.63 -5.45 3.75
CA GLU A 29 -6.81 -6.21 3.32
C GLU A 29 -7.35 -5.71 1.97
N GLN A 30 -7.39 -4.39 1.76
CA GLN A 30 -7.80 -3.83 0.48
C GLN A 30 -6.88 -4.24 -0.67
N ALA A 31 -5.56 -4.23 -0.44
CA ALA A 31 -4.59 -4.63 -1.44
C ALA A 31 -4.69 -6.13 -1.74
N LEU A 32 -4.80 -6.99 -0.71
CA LEU A 32 -4.98 -8.43 -0.92
C LEU A 32 -6.28 -8.77 -1.65
N ALA A 33 -7.36 -8.02 -1.39
CA ALA A 33 -8.64 -8.22 -2.06
C ALA A 33 -8.62 -7.77 -3.54
N ARG A 34 -7.85 -6.72 -3.86
CA ARG A 34 -7.79 -6.16 -5.22
C ARG A 34 -6.69 -6.74 -6.09
N MET A 35 -5.62 -7.29 -5.49
CA MET A 35 -4.45 -7.77 -6.23
C MET A 35 -4.83 -8.83 -7.26
N THR A 36 -4.49 -8.55 -8.52
CA THR A 36 -4.71 -9.47 -9.64
C THR A 36 -3.80 -10.69 -9.53
N PRO A 37 -4.11 -11.84 -10.17
CA PRO A 37 -3.21 -12.99 -10.20
C PRO A 37 -1.77 -12.65 -10.60
N GLU A 38 -1.61 -11.69 -11.51
CA GLU A 38 -0.33 -11.18 -12.02
C GLU A 38 0.44 -10.34 -10.98
N GLY A 39 -0.22 -9.91 -9.90
CA GLY A 39 0.40 -9.20 -8.78
C GLY A 39 0.24 -7.67 -8.81
N ASN A 40 -0.37 -7.12 -9.86
CA ASN A 40 -0.64 -5.70 -9.96
C ASN A 40 -1.95 -5.29 -9.27
N LEU A 41 -2.15 -3.98 -9.16
CA LEU A 41 -3.36 -3.37 -8.59
C LEU A 41 -4.07 -2.50 -9.64
N GLU A 42 -3.77 -2.71 -10.91
CA GLU A 42 -4.35 -1.95 -12.03
C GLU A 42 -5.85 -2.23 -12.12
N HIS A 43 -6.62 -1.16 -12.32
CA HIS A 43 -8.04 -1.18 -12.58
C HIS A 43 -8.27 -0.72 -14.02
N PRO A 44 -8.67 -1.61 -14.95
CA PRO A 44 -8.71 -1.32 -16.38
C PRO A 44 -9.64 -0.16 -16.77
N ASP A 45 -10.66 0.14 -15.97
CA ASP A 45 -11.59 1.25 -16.19
C ASP A 45 -11.22 2.56 -15.46
N CYS A 46 -10.03 2.66 -14.86
CA CYS A 46 -9.59 3.84 -14.12
C CYS A 46 -8.23 4.32 -14.61
N VAL A 47 -8.12 5.64 -14.84
CA VAL A 47 -6.90 6.25 -15.41
C VAL A 47 -5.93 6.70 -14.32
N ASP A 48 -6.43 7.09 -13.15
CA ASP A 48 -5.64 7.48 -11.97
C ASP A 48 -5.89 6.47 -10.85
N ASP A 49 -5.40 5.25 -11.02
CA ASP A 49 -5.71 4.14 -10.11
C ASP A 49 -4.59 3.86 -9.09
N ILE A 50 -4.89 2.97 -8.13
CA ILE A 50 -3.93 2.58 -7.09
C ILE A 50 -2.71 1.86 -7.68
N GLY A 51 -2.84 1.22 -8.84
CA GLY A 51 -1.79 0.57 -9.63
C GLY A 51 -0.60 1.47 -9.92
N ASP A 52 -0.84 2.76 -10.19
CA ASP A 52 0.21 3.77 -10.36
C ASP A 52 1.09 3.95 -9.10
N THR A 53 0.57 3.58 -7.93
CA THR A 53 1.26 3.61 -6.64
C THR A 53 1.62 2.22 -6.11
N SER A 54 1.52 1.17 -6.93
CA SER A 54 1.61 -0.23 -6.50
C SER A 54 2.93 -0.63 -5.84
N LEU A 55 4.07 0.00 -6.18
CA LEU A 55 5.33 -0.20 -5.44
C LEU A 55 5.26 0.34 -4.00
N GLY A 56 4.56 1.45 -3.79
CA GLY A 56 4.27 1.99 -2.45
C GLY A 56 3.43 1.02 -1.65
N VAL A 57 2.35 0.51 -2.23
CA VAL A 57 1.49 -0.51 -1.60
C VAL A 57 2.28 -1.79 -1.31
N THR A 58 3.14 -2.24 -2.22
CA THR A 58 4.02 -3.40 -2.00
C THR A 58 4.93 -3.21 -0.78
N SER A 59 5.47 -2.00 -0.60
CA SER A 59 6.29 -1.67 0.57
C SER A 59 5.48 -1.73 1.87
N LEU A 60 4.21 -1.29 1.84
CA LEU A 60 3.29 -1.40 2.98
C LEU A 60 2.95 -2.87 3.29
N LEU A 61 2.76 -3.73 2.30
CA LEU A 61 2.55 -5.17 2.52
C LEU A 61 3.79 -5.82 3.18
N ALA A 62 5.00 -5.43 2.76
CA ALA A 62 6.23 -5.91 3.40
C ALA A 62 6.35 -5.41 4.85
N LEU A 63 5.97 -4.15 5.12
CA LEU A 63 5.91 -3.61 6.48
C LEU A 63 4.88 -4.36 7.34
N ALA A 64 3.68 -4.62 6.81
CA ALA A 64 2.63 -5.38 7.48
C ALA A 64 3.10 -6.80 7.84
N TRP A 65 3.80 -7.48 6.92
CA TRP A 65 4.41 -8.78 7.20
C TRP A 65 5.44 -8.69 8.32
N GLN A 66 6.28 -7.66 8.31
CA GLN A 66 7.28 -7.50 9.36
C GLN A 66 6.65 -7.33 10.75
N ARG A 67 5.54 -6.59 10.85
CA ARG A 67 4.85 -6.33 12.13
C ARG A 67 4.02 -7.50 12.63
N THR A 68 3.33 -8.20 11.73
CA THR A 68 2.30 -9.19 12.09
C THR A 68 2.72 -10.65 11.87
N LYS A 69 3.69 -10.88 10.98
CA LYS A 69 4.08 -12.21 10.48
C LYS A 69 2.96 -12.96 9.78
N ASP A 70 1.98 -12.26 9.21
CA ASP A 70 0.91 -12.87 8.43
C ASP A 70 1.48 -13.69 7.25
N PRO A 71 1.18 -15.02 7.18
CA PRO A 71 1.73 -15.90 6.16
C PRO A 71 1.17 -15.64 4.74
N ARG A 72 0.09 -14.86 4.59
CA ARG A 72 -0.45 -14.49 3.27
C ARG A 72 0.45 -13.51 2.52
N LEU A 73 1.23 -12.72 3.25
CA LEU A 73 1.91 -11.53 2.72
C LEU A 73 3.20 -11.80 1.91
N PRO A 74 4.07 -12.77 2.27
CA PRO A 74 5.30 -12.99 1.51
C PRO A 74 5.07 -13.26 0.02
N GLU A 75 4.05 -14.08 -0.29
CA GLU A 75 3.73 -14.41 -1.68
C GLU A 75 3.09 -13.24 -2.42
N ALA A 76 2.22 -12.46 -1.76
CA ALA A 76 1.64 -11.25 -2.33
C ALA A 76 2.72 -10.20 -2.66
N VAL A 77 3.66 -9.96 -1.75
CA VAL A 77 4.81 -9.07 -1.95
C VAL A 77 5.66 -9.55 -3.13
N ARG A 78 5.98 -10.85 -3.18
CA ARG A 78 6.78 -11.44 -4.27
C ARG A 78 6.12 -11.25 -5.63
N ARG A 79 4.81 -11.54 -5.74
CA ARG A 79 4.05 -11.37 -6.99
C ARG A 79 3.99 -9.90 -7.42
N SER A 80 3.73 -9.00 -6.48
CA SER A 80 3.63 -7.57 -6.80
C SER A 80 4.95 -6.95 -7.23
N LEU A 81 6.07 -7.35 -6.61
CA LEU A 81 7.41 -6.99 -7.09
C LEU A 81 7.69 -7.56 -8.48
N ALA A 82 7.35 -8.82 -8.72
CA ALA A 82 7.63 -9.49 -10.00
C ALA A 82 6.89 -8.85 -11.19
N PHE A 83 5.74 -8.20 -10.97
CA PHE A 83 5.05 -7.46 -12.03
C PHE A 83 5.88 -6.29 -12.61
N HIS A 84 6.79 -5.72 -11.83
CA HIS A 84 7.59 -4.55 -12.21
C HIS A 84 8.99 -4.89 -12.77
N LEU A 85 9.38 -6.16 -12.74
CA LEU A 85 10.72 -6.65 -13.12
C LEU A 85 10.66 -7.39 -14.45
#